data_AF-D2D495-F1
#
_entry.id   AF-D2D495-F1
#
_cell.length_a   1.000
_cell.length_b   1.000
_cell.length_c   1.000
_cell.angle_alpha   90.00
_cell.angle_beta   90.00
_cell.angle_gamma   90.00
#
_symmetry.space_group_name_H-M   'P 1'
#
loop_
_entity.id
_entity.type
_entity.pdbx_description
1 polymer ?
#
loop_
_entity_poly.entity_id
_entity_poly.type
_entity_poly.pdbx_seq_one_letter_code
_entity_poly.pdbx_strand_id
1 'polypeptide(L)'
;MIANVTQKDRFQEQKLQFIRNHQQAFDVEPIYPLPLFEDFVMNVEGDCSIEASCKIELDKLIASRFMFFFKDKAQQWQKYLHQSLTFFNRVENLVGVQVDYSLLRQFLGSDFDFRKVTVLSAGIDLRSNIAESSLKMHIRIKDYPEKLDQALSLASNAEDLISVRPFLSLVGFDFYFNGRSEIELYPEIQAEDFAKSETQNLVWRHFPKFVLDPLEVTGSFLVGFSKANPNPVLYYNLKNKQDLANYFKLNDAAQRVHSFYQNQDILPHMWVGTVQKELEKTRIENVRLYYYKFFN
;
A
#
# COMPACT_ATOMS: atom_id res chain seq x y z
N MET A 1 -24.33 -18.49 -19.68
CA MET A 1 -23.44 -17.62 -20.48
C MET A 1 -23.84 -16.15 -20.40
N ILE A 2 -25.08 -15.74 -20.71
CA ILE A 2 -25.49 -14.32 -20.66
C ILE A 2 -25.36 -13.70 -19.25
N ALA A 3 -25.78 -14.40 -18.19
CA ALA A 3 -25.68 -13.90 -16.81
C ALA A 3 -24.23 -13.62 -16.37
N ASN A 4 -23.25 -14.43 -16.80
CA ASN A 4 -21.83 -14.23 -16.46
C ASN A 4 -21.23 -13.02 -17.21
N VAL A 5 -21.69 -12.73 -18.43
CA VAL A 5 -21.24 -11.55 -19.18
C VAL A 5 -21.77 -10.28 -18.52
N THR A 6 -23.06 -10.23 -18.18
CA THR A 6 -23.66 -9.06 -17.51
C THR A 6 -23.07 -8.80 -16.13
N GLN A 7 -22.70 -9.85 -15.39
CA GLN A 7 -22.05 -9.72 -14.09
C GLN A 7 -20.61 -9.19 -14.22
N LYS A 8 -19.86 -9.67 -15.23
CA LYS A 8 -18.50 -9.17 -15.52
C LYS A 8 -18.49 -7.68 -15.87
N ASP A 9 -19.40 -7.25 -16.73
CA ASP A 9 -19.51 -5.84 -17.14
C ASP A 9 -19.84 -4.94 -15.94
N ARG A 10 -20.74 -5.40 -15.06
CA ARG A 10 -21.09 -4.70 -13.82
C ARG A 10 -19.87 -4.53 -12.89
N PHE A 11 -19.04 -5.56 -12.73
CA PHE A 11 -17.84 -5.46 -11.87
C PHE A 11 -16.78 -4.54 -12.43
N GLN A 12 -16.58 -4.54 -13.75
CA GLN A 12 -15.69 -3.60 -14.40
C GLN A 12 -16.14 -2.16 -14.13
N GLU A 13 -17.42 -1.86 -14.31
CA GLU A 13 -17.97 -0.53 -14.03
C GLU A 13 -17.84 -0.13 -12.56
N GLN A 14 -18.10 -1.05 -11.62
CA GLN A 14 -17.92 -0.78 -10.19
C GLN A 14 -16.47 -0.45 -9.81
N LYS A 15 -15.48 -1.13 -10.42
CA LYS A 15 -14.06 -0.84 -10.22
C LYS A 15 -13.72 0.57 -10.70
N LEU A 16 -14.17 0.94 -11.90
CA LEU A 16 -13.98 2.28 -12.44
C LEU A 16 -14.67 3.35 -11.59
N GLN A 17 -15.91 3.11 -11.18
CA GLN A 17 -16.66 4.06 -10.36
C GLN A 17 -15.95 4.34 -9.03
N PHE A 18 -15.35 3.32 -8.40
CA PHE A 18 -14.59 3.51 -7.18
C PHE A 18 -13.35 4.41 -7.38
N ILE A 19 -12.60 4.20 -8.47
CA ILE A 19 -11.43 5.02 -8.84
C ILE A 19 -11.88 6.46 -9.15
N ARG A 20 -12.92 6.62 -9.97
CA ARG A 20 -13.43 7.93 -10.41
C ARG A 20 -14.07 8.71 -9.28
N ASN A 21 -14.77 8.06 -8.35
CA ASN A 21 -15.30 8.73 -7.15
C ASN A 21 -14.17 9.35 -6.32
N HIS A 22 -13.05 8.63 -6.15
CA HIS A 22 -11.88 9.17 -5.45
C HIS A 22 -11.26 10.33 -6.22
N GLN A 23 -11.00 10.13 -7.52
CA GLN A 23 -10.41 11.16 -8.38
C GLN A 23 -11.26 12.43 -8.39
N GLN A 24 -12.55 12.35 -8.66
CA GLN A 24 -13.46 13.51 -8.73
C GLN A 24 -13.59 14.25 -7.39
N ALA A 25 -13.41 13.57 -6.26
CA ALA A 25 -13.51 14.19 -4.94
C ALA A 25 -12.29 15.05 -4.58
N PHE A 26 -11.11 14.71 -5.12
CA PHE A 26 -9.83 15.23 -4.63
C PHE A 26 -8.95 15.84 -5.72
N ASP A 27 -9.07 15.41 -6.97
CA ASP A 27 -8.32 15.90 -8.12
C ASP A 27 -9.28 16.51 -9.16
N VAL A 28 -9.09 17.79 -9.49
CA VAL A 28 -9.95 18.50 -10.46
C VAL A 28 -9.81 17.91 -11.87
N GLU A 29 -8.60 17.47 -12.23
CA GLU A 29 -8.28 16.83 -13.51
C GLU A 29 -7.54 15.51 -13.26
N PRO A 30 -7.82 14.45 -14.06
CA PRO A 30 -7.14 13.18 -13.90
C PRO A 30 -5.65 13.31 -14.22
N ILE A 31 -4.79 12.87 -13.29
CA ILE A 31 -3.35 12.89 -13.49
C ILE A 31 -2.96 11.78 -14.47
N TYR A 32 -2.32 12.14 -15.57
CA TYR A 32 -1.79 11.17 -16.53
C TYR A 32 -0.66 10.34 -15.89
N PRO A 33 -0.61 9.00 -16.07
CA PRO A 33 -1.42 8.17 -16.96
C PRO A 33 -2.51 7.32 -16.25
N LEU A 34 -3.36 7.91 -15.39
CA LEU A 34 -4.45 7.19 -14.70
C LEU A 34 -5.28 6.24 -15.59
N PRO A 35 -5.64 6.59 -16.84
CA PRO A 35 -6.38 5.68 -17.74
C PRO A 35 -5.67 4.34 -17.99
N LEU A 36 -4.34 4.27 -17.92
CA LEU A 36 -3.61 3.01 -18.08
C LEU A 36 -3.81 2.08 -16.87
N PHE A 37 -3.98 2.66 -15.67
CA PHE A 37 -4.33 1.89 -14.49
C PHE A 37 -5.80 1.47 -14.53
N GLU A 38 -6.71 2.33 -14.99
CA GLU A 38 -8.12 1.97 -15.24
C GLU A 38 -8.22 0.77 -16.20
N ASP A 39 -7.48 0.79 -17.32
CA ASP A 39 -7.38 -0.32 -18.26
C ASP A 39 -6.86 -1.60 -17.59
N PHE A 40 -5.82 -1.48 -16.76
CA PHE A 40 -5.27 -2.63 -16.03
C PHE A 40 -6.32 -3.25 -15.11
N VAL A 41 -6.99 -2.46 -14.27
CA VAL A 41 -7.97 -3.01 -13.33
C VAL A 41 -9.18 -3.60 -14.03
N MET A 42 -9.59 -3.09 -15.19
CA MET A 42 -10.71 -3.66 -15.98
C MET A 42 -10.37 -5.02 -16.59
N ASN A 43 -9.12 -5.21 -17.01
CA ASN A 43 -8.68 -6.41 -17.72
C ASN A 43 -8.25 -7.56 -16.80
N VAL A 44 -8.05 -7.30 -15.50
CA VAL A 44 -7.83 -8.36 -14.52
C VAL A 44 -9.17 -8.96 -14.07
N GLU A 45 -9.33 -10.25 -14.33
CA GLU A 45 -10.45 -11.08 -13.88
C GLU A 45 -10.17 -11.72 -12.51
N GLY A 46 -11.24 -12.10 -11.81
CA GLY A 46 -11.19 -12.72 -10.48
C GLY A 46 -11.40 -11.73 -9.35
N ASP A 47 -11.58 -12.28 -8.14
CA ASP A 47 -11.78 -11.49 -6.92
C ASP A 47 -10.59 -10.55 -6.68
N CYS A 48 -10.87 -9.32 -6.32
CA CYS A 48 -9.85 -8.32 -6.05
C CYS A 48 -10.28 -7.28 -5.02
N SER A 49 -9.31 -6.52 -4.52
CA SER A 49 -9.58 -5.27 -3.83
C SER A 49 -8.87 -4.13 -4.53
N ILE A 50 -9.47 -2.95 -4.51
CA ILE A 50 -8.79 -1.71 -4.89
C ILE A 50 -8.62 -0.88 -3.63
N GLU A 51 -7.41 -0.40 -3.41
CA GLU A 51 -7.08 0.65 -2.46
C GLU A 51 -7.06 1.98 -3.21
N ALA A 52 -7.69 3.00 -2.62
CA ALA A 52 -7.52 4.39 -2.98
C ALA A 52 -6.96 5.13 -1.76
N SER A 53 -5.95 5.98 -1.95
CA SER A 53 -5.27 6.62 -0.82
C SER A 53 -4.98 8.09 -1.05
N CYS A 54 -4.92 8.83 0.04
CA CYS A 54 -4.46 10.22 0.06
C CYS A 54 -3.17 10.31 0.88
N LYS A 55 -2.15 10.99 0.34
CA LYS A 55 -1.01 11.48 1.11
C LYS A 55 -1.19 12.97 1.33
N ILE A 56 -1.25 13.36 2.60
CA ILE A 56 -1.42 14.73 3.06
C ILE A 56 -0.06 15.22 3.57
N GLU A 57 0.39 16.36 3.06
CA GLU A 57 1.62 17.05 3.46
C GLU A 57 1.28 18.52 3.72
N LEU A 58 1.09 18.91 4.98
CA LEU A 58 0.50 20.20 5.35
C LEU A 58 -0.90 20.35 4.70
N ASP A 59 -1.07 21.35 3.83
CA ASP A 59 -2.27 21.61 3.04
C ASP A 59 -2.26 20.90 1.68
N LYS A 60 -1.13 20.32 1.26
CA LYS A 60 -1.01 19.61 -0.01
C LYS A 60 -1.66 18.23 0.08
N LEU A 61 -2.60 17.98 -0.82
CA LEU A 61 -3.26 16.69 -1.00
C LEU A 61 -2.75 16.00 -2.26
N ILE A 62 -2.25 14.77 -2.12
CA ILE A 62 -1.82 13.91 -3.23
C ILE A 62 -2.78 12.70 -3.25
N ALA A 63 -3.68 12.67 -4.23
CA ALA A 63 -4.80 11.71 -4.27
C ALA A 63 -4.80 10.76 -5.49
N SER A 64 -3.98 10.98 -6.52
CA SER A 64 -3.89 10.02 -7.63
C SER A 64 -3.05 8.77 -7.26
N ARG A 65 -3.49 8.03 -6.23
CA ARG A 65 -2.79 6.90 -5.62
C ARG A 65 -3.73 5.69 -5.49
N PHE A 66 -3.44 4.64 -6.23
CA PHE A 66 -4.28 3.44 -6.26
C PHE A 66 -3.44 2.17 -6.26
N MET A 67 -3.91 1.15 -5.55
CA MET A 67 -3.32 -0.19 -5.60
C MET A 67 -4.40 -1.22 -5.92
N PHE A 68 -4.09 -2.16 -6.80
CA PHE A 68 -4.89 -3.34 -7.07
C PHE A 68 -4.33 -4.53 -6.31
N PHE A 69 -5.16 -5.20 -5.51
CA PHE A 69 -4.81 -6.40 -4.76
C PHE A 69 -5.47 -7.62 -5.39
N PHE A 70 -4.64 -8.59 -5.79
CA PHE A 70 -5.14 -9.87 -6.28
C PHE A 70 -5.67 -10.70 -5.10
N LYS A 71 -6.96 -11.08 -5.15
CA LYS A 71 -7.65 -11.84 -4.10
C LYS A 71 -8.29 -13.15 -4.59
N ASP A 72 -8.10 -13.47 -5.87
CA ASP A 72 -8.59 -14.71 -6.46
C ASP A 72 -8.03 -15.93 -5.72
N LYS A 73 -8.94 -16.83 -5.35
CA LYS A 73 -8.68 -18.06 -4.60
C LYS A 73 -7.80 -19.05 -5.36
N ALA A 74 -7.68 -18.91 -6.69
CA ALA A 74 -6.78 -19.72 -7.49
C ALA A 74 -5.29 -19.49 -7.16
N GLN A 75 -4.95 -18.37 -6.50
CA GLN A 75 -3.59 -18.06 -6.02
C GLN A 75 -2.51 -18.21 -7.11
N GLN A 76 -2.83 -17.78 -8.34
CA GLN A 76 -1.91 -17.86 -9.48
C GLN A 76 -0.86 -16.72 -9.44
N TRP A 77 -0.10 -16.61 -8.34
CA TRP A 77 0.75 -15.46 -8.04
C TRP A 77 1.75 -15.11 -9.15
N GLN A 78 2.32 -16.11 -9.83
CA GLN A 78 3.23 -15.88 -10.96
C GLN A 78 2.53 -15.24 -12.16
N LYS A 79 1.28 -15.66 -12.45
CA LYS A 79 0.45 -15.06 -13.51
C LYS A 79 0.12 -13.61 -13.18
N TYR A 80 -0.28 -13.35 -11.94
CA TYR A 80 -0.62 -12.00 -11.47
C TYR A 80 0.60 -11.06 -11.47
N LEU A 81 1.79 -11.58 -11.15
CA LEU A 81 3.05 -10.83 -11.29
C LEU A 81 3.29 -10.48 -12.76
N HIS A 82 3.15 -11.44 -13.68
CA HIS A 82 3.34 -11.19 -15.11
C HIS A 82 2.34 -10.16 -15.66
N GLN A 83 1.08 -10.21 -15.24
CA GLN A 83 0.06 -9.21 -15.59
C GLN A 83 0.44 -7.82 -15.07
N SER A 84 0.93 -7.72 -13.84
CA SER A 84 1.40 -6.46 -13.25
C SER A 84 2.58 -5.88 -14.03
N LEU A 85 3.57 -6.71 -14.39
CA LEU A 85 4.73 -6.29 -15.18
C LEU A 85 4.35 -5.91 -16.62
N THR A 86 3.33 -6.55 -17.20
CA THR A 86 2.79 -6.17 -18.51
C THR A 86 2.14 -4.79 -18.46
N PHE A 87 1.39 -4.51 -17.39
CA PHE A 87 0.88 -3.17 -17.13
C PHE A 87 2.02 -2.15 -16.99
N PHE A 88 3.06 -2.46 -16.22
CA PHE A 88 4.19 -1.54 -16.04
C PHE A 88 4.92 -1.25 -17.36
N ASN A 89 5.17 -2.28 -18.17
CA ASN A 89 5.74 -2.11 -19.52
C ASN A 89 4.85 -1.25 -20.43
N ARG A 90 3.52 -1.38 -20.35
CA ARG A 90 2.60 -0.52 -21.09
C ARG A 90 2.73 0.95 -20.66
N VAL A 91 2.90 1.20 -19.37
CA VAL A 91 3.16 2.56 -18.85
C VAL A 91 4.50 3.09 -19.37
N GLU A 92 5.58 2.32 -19.29
CA GLU A 92 6.90 2.70 -19.83
C GLU A 92 6.81 3.15 -21.29
N ASN A 93 6.17 2.33 -22.14
CA ASN A 93 6.06 2.61 -23.58
C ASN A 93 5.22 3.84 -23.89
N LEU A 94 4.09 4.04 -23.21
CA LEU A 94 3.17 5.13 -23.53
C LEU A 94 3.58 6.46 -22.90
N VAL A 95 4.22 6.42 -21.73
CA VAL A 95 4.74 7.61 -21.05
C VAL A 95 6.12 8.01 -21.61
N GLY A 96 6.87 7.05 -22.17
CA GLY A 96 8.22 7.29 -22.70
C GLY A 96 9.29 7.35 -21.60
N VAL A 97 9.16 6.50 -20.58
CA VAL A 97 10.08 6.42 -19.42
C VAL A 97 10.72 5.06 -19.33
N GLN A 98 11.86 4.96 -18.63
CA GLN A 98 12.55 3.71 -18.37
C GLN A 98 12.54 3.41 -16.88
N VAL A 99 11.88 2.31 -16.50
CA VAL A 99 11.79 1.88 -15.10
C VAL A 99 12.97 0.98 -14.75
N ASP A 100 13.57 1.19 -13.57
CA ASP A 100 14.60 0.30 -13.05
C ASP A 100 14.01 -0.86 -12.24
N TYR A 101 14.01 -2.06 -12.82
CA TYR A 101 13.58 -3.30 -12.16
C TYR A 101 14.69 -4.01 -11.37
N SER A 102 15.87 -3.42 -11.19
CA SER A 102 17.04 -4.07 -10.58
C SER A 102 16.74 -4.67 -9.20
N LEU A 103 16.07 -3.94 -8.31
CA LEU A 103 15.73 -4.38 -6.96
C LEU A 103 14.74 -5.57 -6.99
N LEU A 104 13.68 -5.47 -7.79
CA LEU A 104 12.71 -6.55 -7.94
C LEU A 104 13.34 -7.80 -8.54
N ARG A 105 14.16 -7.66 -9.60
CA ARG A 105 14.85 -8.80 -10.22
C ARG A 105 15.79 -9.48 -9.25
N GLN A 106 16.54 -8.72 -8.46
CA GLN A 106 17.39 -9.28 -7.42
C GLN A 106 16.54 -10.04 -6.40
N PHE A 107 15.52 -9.42 -5.81
CA PHE A 107 14.64 -10.07 -4.83
C PHE A 107 14.02 -11.37 -5.35
N LEU A 108 13.49 -11.36 -6.58
CA LEU A 108 12.91 -12.57 -7.17
C LEU A 108 13.99 -13.63 -7.41
N GLY A 109 15.14 -13.26 -7.98
CA GLY A 109 16.16 -14.23 -8.37
C GLY A 109 15.64 -15.19 -9.46
N SER A 110 16.29 -16.35 -9.60
CA SER A 110 15.93 -17.36 -10.61
C SER A 110 14.98 -18.46 -10.12
N ASP A 111 14.78 -18.56 -8.81
CA ASP A 111 14.17 -19.70 -8.12
C ASP A 111 13.09 -19.30 -7.11
N PHE A 112 12.44 -18.15 -7.33
CA PHE A 112 11.39 -17.64 -6.46
C PHE A 112 10.23 -18.64 -6.30
N ASP A 113 9.97 -19.09 -5.07
CA ASP A 113 8.86 -19.98 -4.76
C ASP A 113 7.55 -19.20 -4.57
N PHE A 114 6.77 -19.09 -5.64
CA PHE A 114 5.48 -18.42 -5.63
C PHE A 114 4.45 -19.02 -4.67
N ARG A 115 4.61 -20.27 -4.20
CA ARG A 115 3.70 -20.88 -3.22
C ARG A 115 3.80 -20.21 -1.85
N LYS A 116 4.89 -19.46 -1.60
CA LYS A 116 5.11 -18.72 -0.35
C LYS A 116 4.51 -17.33 -0.36
N VAL A 117 3.97 -16.87 -1.51
CA VAL A 117 3.30 -15.57 -1.61
C VAL A 117 1.91 -15.66 -0.98
N THR A 118 1.56 -14.66 -0.18
CA THR A 118 0.24 -14.53 0.46
C THR A 118 -0.50 -13.25 0.06
N VAL A 119 0.22 -12.25 -0.44
CA VAL A 119 -0.35 -11.03 -1.02
C VAL A 119 0.51 -10.59 -2.19
N LEU A 120 -0.15 -10.22 -3.29
CA LEU A 120 0.45 -9.45 -4.37
C LEU A 120 -0.44 -8.23 -4.65
N SER A 121 0.18 -7.07 -4.78
CA SER A 121 -0.50 -5.86 -5.26
C SER A 121 0.36 -5.08 -6.24
N ALA A 122 -0.27 -4.37 -7.16
CA ALA A 122 0.36 -3.48 -8.12
C ALA A 122 -0.45 -2.20 -8.30
N GLY A 123 0.20 -1.07 -8.49
CA GLY A 123 -0.48 0.22 -8.48
C GLY A 123 0.37 1.40 -8.90
N ILE A 124 -0.14 2.59 -8.58
CA ILE A 124 0.36 3.89 -9.00
C ILE A 124 0.32 4.91 -7.87
N ASP A 125 1.27 5.83 -7.86
CA ASP A 125 1.25 7.12 -7.13
C ASP A 125 1.68 8.17 -8.14
N LEU A 126 0.72 8.89 -8.72
CA LEU A 126 0.94 9.83 -9.80
C LEU A 126 1.01 11.26 -9.29
N ARG A 127 1.88 12.05 -9.90
CA ARG A 127 2.18 13.44 -9.57
C ARG A 127 2.08 14.32 -10.81
N SER A 128 1.87 15.61 -10.59
CA SER A 128 1.96 16.61 -11.66
C SER A 128 3.38 16.68 -12.25
N ASN A 129 4.40 16.54 -11.40
CA ASN A 129 5.77 16.31 -11.84
C ASN A 129 5.96 14.83 -12.19
N ILE A 130 6.04 14.53 -13.48
CA ILE A 130 6.12 13.15 -13.97
C ILE A 130 7.31 12.37 -13.38
N ALA A 131 8.44 13.04 -13.10
CA ALA A 131 9.62 12.42 -12.51
C ALA A 131 9.40 11.91 -11.07
N GLU A 132 8.39 12.44 -10.38
CA GLU A 132 7.99 12.03 -9.02
C GLU A 132 6.86 11.00 -9.02
N SER A 133 6.25 10.73 -10.18
CA SER A 133 5.29 9.63 -10.32
C SER A 133 5.99 8.29 -10.21
N SER A 134 5.30 7.30 -9.66
CA SER A 134 5.84 5.95 -9.47
C SER A 134 4.80 4.86 -9.73
N LEU A 135 5.28 3.73 -10.23
CA LEU A 135 4.59 2.45 -10.13
C LEU A 135 4.93 1.81 -8.79
N LYS A 136 4.01 1.04 -8.23
CA LYS A 136 4.17 0.43 -6.91
C LYS A 136 3.83 -1.04 -6.95
N MET A 137 4.57 -1.87 -6.23
CA MET A 137 4.30 -3.29 -6.06
C MET A 137 4.53 -3.71 -4.61
N HIS A 138 3.66 -4.55 -4.06
CA HIS A 138 3.93 -5.20 -2.78
C HIS A 138 3.80 -6.72 -2.89
N ILE A 139 4.75 -7.43 -2.30
CA ILE A 139 4.79 -8.88 -2.23
C ILE A 139 4.88 -9.27 -0.75
N ARG A 140 3.87 -9.97 -0.24
CA ARG A 140 3.92 -10.59 1.08
C ARG A 140 4.31 -12.05 0.95
N ILE A 141 5.32 -12.45 1.70
CA ILE A 141 5.83 -13.83 1.75
C ILE A 141 5.64 -14.41 3.14
N LYS A 142 5.45 -15.74 3.20
CA LYS A 142 5.32 -16.50 4.43
C LYS A 142 6.29 -17.68 4.42
N ASP A 143 6.93 -17.93 5.56
CA ASP A 143 7.86 -19.06 5.75
C ASP A 143 8.97 -19.09 4.68
N TYR A 144 9.52 -17.92 4.33
CA TYR A 144 10.53 -17.74 3.26
C TYR A 144 11.81 -17.03 3.76
N PRO A 145 12.56 -17.60 4.71
CA PRO A 145 13.67 -16.91 5.38
C PRO A 145 14.76 -16.42 4.42
N GLU A 146 15.09 -17.18 3.39
CA GLU A 146 16.08 -16.80 2.37
C GLU A 146 15.71 -15.50 1.64
N LYS A 147 14.43 -15.34 1.25
CA LYS A 147 13.97 -14.12 0.58
C LYS A 147 13.85 -12.95 1.54
N LEU A 148 13.62 -13.21 2.83
CA LEU A 148 13.73 -12.16 3.85
C LEU A 148 15.19 -11.68 4.00
N ASP A 149 16.17 -12.59 4.03
CA ASP A 149 17.59 -12.25 4.06
C ASP A 149 18.01 -11.46 2.81
N GLN A 150 17.49 -11.85 1.65
CA GLN A 150 17.73 -11.13 0.40
C GLN A 150 17.07 -9.75 0.39
N ALA A 151 15.85 -9.61 0.89
CA ALA A 151 15.19 -8.31 1.00
C ALA A 151 15.95 -7.38 1.95
N LEU A 152 16.44 -7.91 3.08
CA LEU A 152 17.28 -7.18 4.04
C LEU A 152 18.60 -6.73 3.43
N SER A 153 19.28 -7.57 2.63
CA SER A 153 20.55 -7.19 2.00
C SER A 153 20.38 -6.13 0.90
N LEU A 154 19.19 -6.07 0.28
CA LEU A 154 18.83 -5.03 -0.69
C LEU A 154 18.42 -3.72 -0.01
N ALA A 155 17.98 -3.76 1.25
CA ALA A 155 17.65 -2.58 2.03
C ALA A 155 18.89 -2.00 2.71
N SER A 156 19.11 -0.68 2.61
CA SER A 156 20.27 -0.02 3.21
C SER A 156 20.23 0.08 4.75
N ASN A 157 19.13 -0.31 5.39
CA ASN A 157 18.88 -0.13 6.82
C ASN A 157 18.74 -1.49 7.53
N ALA A 158 19.49 -2.50 7.07
CA ALA A 158 19.37 -3.87 7.58
C ALA A 158 19.59 -3.97 9.09
N GLU A 159 20.50 -3.17 9.66
CA GLU A 159 20.84 -3.20 11.10
C GLU A 159 19.65 -2.84 11.99
N ASP A 160 18.86 -1.82 11.63
CA ASP A 160 17.66 -1.41 12.37
C ASP A 160 16.55 -2.47 12.33
N LEU A 161 16.63 -3.38 11.37
CA LEU A 161 15.62 -4.40 11.11
C LEU A 161 15.95 -5.77 11.75
N ILE A 162 17.18 -5.98 12.23
CA ILE A 162 17.60 -7.29 12.76
C ILE A 162 16.70 -7.74 13.92
N SER A 163 16.38 -6.84 14.86
CA SER A 163 15.57 -7.17 16.04
C SER A 163 14.11 -7.46 15.71
N VAL A 164 13.58 -6.89 14.62
CA VAL A 164 12.19 -7.04 14.18
C VAL A 164 12.04 -7.99 12.99
N ARG A 165 13.12 -8.67 12.58
CA ARG A 165 13.14 -9.67 11.52
C ARG A 165 12.05 -10.74 11.65
N PRO A 166 11.73 -11.28 12.84
CA PRO A 166 10.66 -12.28 12.98
C PRO A 166 9.29 -11.79 12.50
N PHE A 167 9.07 -10.48 12.49
CA PHE A 167 7.82 -9.85 12.06
C PHE A 167 7.83 -9.46 10.57
N LEU A 168 8.97 -9.57 9.87
CA LEU A 168 9.09 -9.17 8.48
C LEU A 168 8.34 -10.15 7.56
N SER A 169 7.35 -9.65 6.83
CA SER A 169 6.56 -10.46 5.90
C SER A 169 6.23 -9.76 4.58
N LEU A 170 6.22 -8.42 4.55
CA LEU A 170 5.84 -7.62 3.40
C LEU A 170 7.03 -6.83 2.85
N VAL A 171 7.21 -6.90 1.54
CA VAL A 171 8.24 -6.17 0.78
C VAL A 171 7.54 -5.29 -0.26
N GLY A 172 7.84 -4.00 -0.24
CA GLY A 172 7.35 -3.01 -1.20
C GLY A 172 8.44 -2.57 -2.17
N PHE A 173 8.04 -2.28 -3.40
CA PHE A 173 8.89 -1.75 -4.45
C PHE A 173 8.23 -0.52 -5.06
N ASP A 174 8.96 0.59 -5.10
CA ASP A 174 8.55 1.82 -5.77
C ASP A 174 9.46 2.05 -6.96
N PHE A 175 8.84 2.29 -8.12
CA PHE A 175 9.51 2.44 -9.41
C PHE A 175 9.21 3.84 -9.96
N TYR A 176 10.09 4.80 -9.71
CA TYR A 176 9.90 6.19 -10.14
C TYR A 176 10.18 6.34 -11.64
N PHE A 177 9.42 7.21 -12.29
CA PHE A 177 9.54 7.46 -13.73
C PHE A 177 10.84 8.16 -14.14
N ASN A 178 11.65 8.63 -13.18
CA ASN A 178 12.99 9.15 -13.42
C ASN A 178 14.10 8.06 -13.39
N GLY A 179 13.73 6.77 -13.32
CA GLY A 179 14.65 5.64 -13.29
C GLY A 179 15.19 5.29 -11.91
N ARG A 180 14.79 6.01 -10.85
CA ARG A 180 15.08 5.60 -9.47
C ARG A 180 14.09 4.51 -9.03
N SER A 181 14.59 3.53 -8.29
CA SER A 181 13.75 2.53 -7.63
C SER A 181 14.12 2.40 -6.15
N GLU A 182 13.13 2.09 -5.33
CA GLU A 182 13.28 1.93 -3.89
C GLU A 182 12.66 0.62 -3.42
N ILE A 183 13.24 0.04 -2.38
CA ILE A 183 12.69 -1.09 -1.65
C ILE A 183 12.29 -0.63 -0.25
N GLU A 184 11.15 -1.10 0.24
CA GLU A 184 10.66 -0.84 1.60
C GLU A 184 10.30 -2.16 2.27
N LEU A 185 10.75 -2.33 3.51
CA LEU A 185 10.54 -3.52 4.31
C LEU A 185 9.56 -3.21 5.42
N TYR A 186 8.57 -4.08 5.61
CA TYR A 186 7.51 -3.86 6.58
C TYR A 186 7.37 -5.05 7.53
N PRO A 187 8.04 -4.99 8.71
CA PRO A 187 7.68 -5.80 9.86
C PRO A 187 6.23 -5.54 10.24
N GLU A 188 5.45 -6.60 10.42
CA GLU A 188 4.03 -6.55 10.77
C GLU A 188 3.74 -7.38 12.00
N ILE A 189 2.95 -6.79 12.90
CA ILE A 189 2.44 -7.45 14.08
C ILE A 189 0.91 -7.50 13.96
N GLN A 190 0.33 -8.69 14.09
CA GLN A 190 -1.12 -8.88 14.13
C GLN A 190 -1.67 -8.60 15.53
N ALA A 191 -2.95 -8.22 15.63
CA ALA A 191 -3.58 -7.89 16.91
C ALA A 191 -3.49 -9.04 17.93
N GLU A 192 -3.58 -10.31 17.50
CA GLU A 192 -3.40 -11.47 18.38
C GLU A 192 -2.01 -11.54 19.04
N ASP A 193 -1.01 -10.87 18.46
CA ASP A 193 0.37 -10.87 18.92
C ASP A 193 0.73 -9.65 19.76
N PHE A 194 -0.13 -8.62 19.85
CA PHE A 194 0.17 -7.37 20.55
C PHE A 194 0.54 -7.57 22.02
N ALA A 195 -0.12 -8.51 22.70
CA ALA A 195 0.11 -8.80 24.12
C ALA A 195 1.24 -9.81 24.39
N LYS A 196 1.83 -10.43 23.36
CA LYS A 196 2.90 -11.41 23.55
C LYS A 196 4.15 -10.74 24.12
N SER A 197 4.82 -11.42 25.05
CA SER A 197 6.04 -10.93 25.70
C SER A 197 7.16 -10.64 24.70
N GLU A 198 7.28 -11.46 23.66
CA GLU A 198 8.21 -11.25 22.55
C GLU A 198 7.96 -9.90 21.86
N THR A 199 6.70 -9.61 21.49
CA THR A 199 6.31 -8.33 20.88
C THR A 199 6.60 -7.14 21.80
N GLN A 200 6.27 -7.25 23.09
CA GLN A 200 6.55 -6.21 24.08
C GLN A 200 8.06 -5.91 24.16
N ASN A 201 8.88 -6.96 24.14
CA ASN A 201 10.34 -6.84 24.29
C ASN A 201 11.06 -6.41 23.01
N LEU A 202 10.63 -6.88 21.84
CA LEU A 202 11.30 -6.61 20.57
C LEU A 202 10.76 -5.35 19.87
N VAL A 203 9.52 -4.96 20.14
CA VAL A 203 8.83 -3.87 19.42
C VAL A 203 8.40 -2.77 20.38
N TRP A 204 7.44 -3.02 21.27
CA TRP A 204 6.73 -1.94 21.97
C TRP A 204 7.58 -1.14 22.95
N ARG A 205 8.59 -1.75 23.57
CA ARG A 205 9.52 -1.02 24.45
C ARG A 205 10.30 0.10 23.75
N HIS A 206 10.35 0.08 22.42
CA HIS A 206 11.05 1.07 21.59
C HIS A 206 10.15 2.24 21.17
N PHE A 207 8.85 2.19 21.48
CA PHE A 207 7.89 3.22 21.14
C PHE A 207 7.33 3.93 22.38
N PRO A 208 7.10 5.26 22.29
CA PRO A 208 6.44 6.00 23.36
C PRO A 208 4.95 5.61 23.44
N LYS A 209 4.33 5.85 24.59
CA LYS A 209 2.92 5.49 24.84
C LYS A 209 1.96 6.01 23.76
N PHE A 210 2.13 7.25 23.30
CA PHE A 210 1.24 7.85 22.30
C PHE A 210 1.27 7.15 20.93
N VAL A 211 2.33 6.39 20.62
CA VAL A 211 2.39 5.52 19.43
C VAL A 211 1.55 4.26 19.63
N LEU A 212 1.45 3.78 20.87
CA LEU A 212 0.76 2.54 21.22
C LEU A 212 -0.73 2.74 21.47
N ASP A 213 -1.18 3.96 21.82
CA ASP A 213 -2.59 4.25 22.12
C ASP A 213 -3.57 3.82 20.99
N PRO A 214 -3.29 4.02 19.69
CA PRO A 214 -4.17 3.55 18.62
C PRO A 214 -4.25 2.02 18.45
N LEU A 215 -3.40 1.25 19.12
CA LEU A 215 -3.38 -0.21 18.96
C LEU A 215 -4.67 -0.89 19.42
N GLU A 216 -5.45 -0.26 20.31
CA GLU A 216 -6.75 -0.75 20.79
C GLU A 216 -7.73 -1.04 19.64
N VAL A 217 -7.81 -0.12 18.67
CA VAL A 217 -8.69 -0.21 17.50
C VAL A 217 -8.00 -0.75 16.25
N THR A 218 -6.74 -1.17 16.39
CA THR A 218 -5.91 -1.65 15.29
C THR A 218 -5.98 -3.17 15.15
N GLY A 219 -6.15 -3.67 13.93
CA GLY A 219 -6.11 -5.10 13.58
C GLY A 219 -4.70 -5.61 13.26
N SER A 220 -3.84 -4.74 12.71
CA SER A 220 -2.43 -5.02 12.48
C SER A 220 -1.62 -3.73 12.41
N PHE A 221 -0.36 -3.79 12.84
CA PHE A 221 0.56 -2.67 12.89
C PHE A 221 1.81 -2.96 12.07
N LEU A 222 2.24 -2.04 11.20
CA LEU A 222 3.50 -2.15 10.46
C LEU A 222 4.40 -0.95 10.72
N VAL A 223 5.68 -1.17 10.51
CA VAL A 223 6.68 -0.10 10.43
C VAL A 223 7.34 -0.18 9.07
N GLY A 224 7.26 0.89 8.27
CA GLY A 224 7.90 0.97 6.96
C GLY A 224 9.33 1.47 7.07
N PHE A 225 10.28 0.62 6.69
CA PHE A 225 11.72 0.93 6.66
C PHE A 225 12.20 1.01 5.22
N SER A 226 12.64 2.20 4.81
CA SER A 226 13.23 2.44 3.49
C SER A 226 14.25 3.56 3.56
N LYS A 227 15.25 3.53 2.68
CA LYS A 227 16.18 4.65 2.48
C LYS A 227 15.46 5.94 2.09
N ALA A 228 14.34 5.81 1.37
CA ALA A 228 13.52 6.95 0.96
C ALA A 228 12.82 7.65 2.14
N ASN A 229 12.73 6.98 3.30
CA ASN A 229 12.06 7.49 4.49
C ASN A 229 13.12 7.79 5.57
N PRO A 230 13.48 9.06 5.83
CA PRO A 230 14.46 9.40 6.87
C PRO A 230 13.98 9.08 8.29
N ASN A 231 12.66 8.90 8.47
CA ASN A 231 12.07 8.38 9.70
C ASN A 231 11.13 7.23 9.32
N PRO A 232 11.11 6.13 10.10
CA PRO A 232 10.17 5.04 9.85
C PRO A 232 8.72 5.53 9.88
N VAL A 233 7.91 5.00 8.97
CA VAL A 233 6.47 5.31 8.90
C VAL A 233 5.72 4.22 9.65
N LEU A 234 4.88 4.63 10.59
CA LEU A 234 4.05 3.75 11.40
C LEU A 234 2.70 3.59 10.71
N TYR A 235 2.27 2.35 10.52
CA TYR A 235 1.04 1.99 9.83
C TYR A 235 0.08 1.27 10.78
N TYR A 236 -1.14 1.77 10.85
CA TYR A 236 -2.21 1.20 11.69
C TYR A 236 -3.37 0.76 10.80
N ASN A 237 -3.70 -0.53 10.81
CA ASN A 237 -4.92 -1.05 10.18
C ASN A 237 -6.10 -0.88 11.14
N LEU A 238 -6.79 0.25 11.08
CA LEU A 238 -7.96 0.47 11.92
C LEU A 238 -9.06 -0.50 11.52
N LYS A 239 -9.61 -1.23 12.49
CA LYS A 239 -10.71 -2.18 12.26
C LYS A 239 -11.96 -1.47 11.70
N ASN A 240 -12.21 -0.24 12.15
CA ASN A 240 -13.23 0.64 11.63
C ASN A 240 -12.63 2.01 11.29
N LYS A 241 -12.91 2.50 10.08
CA LYS A 241 -12.48 3.83 9.63
C LYS A 241 -13.02 4.96 10.50
N GLN A 242 -14.17 4.75 11.14
CA GLN A 242 -14.80 5.70 12.07
C GLN A 242 -13.90 6.06 13.26
N ASP A 243 -13.00 5.16 13.67
CA ASP A 243 -12.14 5.39 14.83
C ASP A 243 -10.98 6.37 14.54
N LEU A 244 -10.74 6.72 13.27
CA LEU A 244 -9.60 7.57 12.89
C LEU A 244 -9.51 8.87 13.70
N ALA A 245 -10.60 9.64 13.77
CA ALA A 245 -10.61 10.95 14.42
C ALA A 245 -10.50 10.86 15.96
N ASN A 246 -10.75 9.69 16.55
CA ASN A 246 -10.61 9.47 18.00
C ASN A 246 -9.15 9.33 18.43
N TYR A 247 -8.30 8.80 17.54
CA TYR A 247 -6.90 8.48 17.86
C TYR A 247 -5.88 9.35 17.11
N PHE A 248 -6.26 9.93 15.96
CA PHE A 248 -5.38 10.73 15.11
C PHE A 248 -5.91 12.16 15.02
N LYS A 249 -5.12 13.13 15.50
CA LYS A 249 -5.49 14.55 15.53
C LYS A 249 -5.32 15.18 14.13
N LEU A 250 -6.28 14.97 13.25
CA LEU A 250 -6.20 15.35 11.84
C LEU A 250 -6.14 16.87 11.64
N ASN A 251 -5.40 17.31 10.62
CA ASN A 251 -5.57 18.65 10.05
C ASN A 251 -6.79 18.70 9.10
N ASP A 252 -7.10 19.89 8.59
CA ASP A 252 -8.31 20.12 7.79
C ASP A 252 -8.32 19.32 6.48
N ALA A 253 -7.16 19.17 5.83
CA ALA A 253 -7.03 18.39 4.60
C ALA A 253 -7.29 16.89 4.84
N ALA A 254 -6.72 16.32 5.90
CA ALA A 254 -6.97 14.93 6.29
C ALA A 254 -8.42 14.73 6.75
N GLN A 255 -8.99 15.70 7.48
CA GLN A 255 -10.40 15.68 7.89
C GLN A 255 -11.35 15.71 6.68
N ARG A 256 -11.06 16.50 5.64
CA ARG A 256 -11.82 16.51 4.38
C ARG A 256 -11.86 15.11 3.75
N VAL A 257 -10.71 14.43 3.66
CA VAL A 257 -10.62 13.07 3.11
C VAL A 257 -11.44 12.10 3.96
N HIS A 258 -11.26 12.14 5.28
CA HIS A 258 -11.97 11.29 6.21
C HIS A 258 -13.50 11.46 6.10
N SER A 259 -13.99 12.71 6.07
CA SER A 259 -15.41 13.03 5.94
C SER A 259 -16.02 12.51 4.63
N PHE A 260 -15.29 12.60 3.50
CA PHE A 260 -15.76 12.04 2.23
C PHE A 260 -16.03 10.53 2.34
N TYR A 261 -15.14 9.80 3.01
CA TYR A 261 -15.17 8.34 3.09
C TYR A 261 -16.11 7.76 4.15
N GLN A 262 -16.63 8.57 5.07
CA GLN A 262 -17.51 8.10 6.15
C GLN A 262 -18.74 7.34 5.65
N ASN A 263 -19.35 7.84 4.56
CA ASN A 263 -20.61 7.33 4.03
C ASN A 263 -20.46 6.60 2.69
N GLN A 264 -19.21 6.32 2.26
CA GLN A 264 -18.98 5.56 1.03
C GLN A 264 -19.23 4.07 1.26
N ASP A 265 -19.78 3.40 0.25
CA ASP A 265 -19.91 1.94 0.21
C ASP A 265 -18.52 1.31 -0.02
N ILE A 266 -17.75 1.21 1.06
CA ILE A 266 -16.38 0.67 1.10
C ILE A 266 -16.21 -0.23 2.32
N LEU A 267 -15.10 -0.97 2.39
CA LEU A 267 -14.78 -1.81 3.53
C LEU A 267 -14.74 -0.99 4.84
N PRO A 268 -15.03 -1.63 5.99
CA PRO A 268 -15.03 -0.94 7.27
C PRO A 268 -13.61 -0.51 7.68
N HIS A 269 -12.61 -1.33 7.41
CA HIS A 269 -11.22 -1.07 7.81
C HIS A 269 -10.53 -0.04 6.92
N MET A 270 -9.47 0.57 7.44
CA MET A 270 -8.59 1.48 6.71
C MET A 270 -7.17 1.39 7.25
N TRP A 271 -6.17 1.75 6.43
CA TRP A 271 -4.82 1.97 6.93
C TRP A 271 -4.57 3.45 7.18
N VAL A 272 -3.75 3.74 8.19
CA VAL A 272 -3.25 5.07 8.52
C VAL A 272 -1.74 5.01 8.60
N GLY A 273 -1.04 5.78 7.77
CA GLY A 273 0.42 5.87 7.78
C GLY A 273 0.89 7.24 8.26
N THR A 274 1.71 7.32 9.30
CA THR A 274 2.30 8.58 9.75
C THR A 274 3.65 8.34 10.45
N VAL A 275 4.51 9.34 10.53
CA VAL A 275 5.77 9.21 11.27
C VAL A 275 5.56 9.48 12.75
N GLN A 276 6.35 8.87 13.63
CA GLN A 276 6.22 9.03 15.09
C GLN A 276 6.11 10.50 15.54
N LYS A 277 6.92 11.38 14.95
CA LYS A 277 6.94 12.83 15.30
C LYS A 277 5.62 13.54 15.02
N GLU A 278 4.77 13.04 14.13
CA GLU A 278 3.46 13.63 13.90
C GLU A 278 2.47 13.27 15.01
N LEU A 279 2.57 12.06 15.57
CA LEU A 279 1.70 11.60 16.66
C LEU A 279 1.98 12.35 17.98
N GLU A 280 3.19 12.87 18.15
CA GLU A 280 3.56 13.70 19.30
C GLU A 280 2.90 15.09 19.26
N LYS A 281 2.54 15.58 18.06
CA LYS A 281 2.01 16.93 17.88
C LYS A 281 0.60 17.07 18.43
N THR A 282 0.20 18.33 18.64
CA THR A 282 -1.19 18.70 18.90
C THR A 282 -2.08 18.54 17.67
N ARG A 283 -1.50 18.55 16.47
CA ARG A 283 -2.16 18.29 15.18
C ARG A 283 -1.19 17.61 14.21
N ILE A 284 -1.66 16.57 13.53
CA ILE A 284 -0.92 15.84 12.50
C ILE A 284 -1.03 16.63 11.21
N GLU A 285 0.11 17.00 10.65
CA GLU A 285 0.19 17.70 9.37
C GLU A 285 0.61 16.80 8.22
N ASN A 286 1.26 15.66 8.52
CA ASN A 286 1.68 14.70 7.51
C ASN A 286 1.08 13.32 7.81
N VAL A 287 0.20 12.84 6.93
CA VAL A 287 -0.49 11.56 7.12
C VAL A 287 -0.88 10.93 5.79
N ARG A 288 -0.97 9.61 5.78
CA ARG A 288 -1.41 8.79 4.65
C ARG A 288 -2.67 8.04 5.07
N LEU A 289 -3.74 8.17 4.31
CA LEU A 289 -5.03 7.53 4.59
C LEU A 289 -5.37 6.59 3.43
N TYR A 290 -5.64 5.32 3.72
CA TYR A 290 -5.85 4.29 2.70
C TYR A 290 -7.19 3.60 2.91
N TYR A 291 -8.03 3.58 1.87
CA TYR A 291 -9.39 3.05 1.89
C TYR A 291 -9.56 1.94 0.85
N TYR A 292 -10.40 0.95 1.15
CA TYR A 292 -10.47 -0.28 0.37
C TYR A 292 -11.89 -0.61 -0.07
N LYS A 293 -12.06 -1.10 -1.30
CA LYS A 293 -13.29 -1.76 -1.75
C LYS A 293 -12.95 -3.15 -2.30
N PHE A 294 -13.77 -4.15 -1.95
CA PHE A 294 -13.66 -5.52 -2.47
C PHE A 294 -14.65 -5.72 -3.62
N PHE A 295 -14.24 -6.49 -4.62
CA PHE A 295 -15.01 -6.82 -5.82
C PHE A 295 -14.91 -8.33 -6.07
N ASN A 296 -16.05 -9.01 -6.20
CA ASN A 296 -16.20 -10.46 -6.33
C ASN A 296 -17.41 -10.84 -7.18
#